data_AF-A0A8B7RGN8-F1
#
_entry.id   AF-A0A8B7RGN8-F1
#
_cell.length_a   1.000
_cell.length_b   1.000
_cell.length_c   1.000
_cell.angle_alpha   90.00
_cell.angle_beta   90.00
_cell.angle_gamma   90.00
#
_symmetry.space_group_name_H-M   'P 1'
#
loop_
_entity.id
_entity.type
_entity.pdbx_description
1 polymer ?
#
loop_
_entity_poly.entity_id
_entity_poly.type
_entity_poly.pdbx_seq_one_letter_code
_entity_poly.pdbx_strand_id
1 'polypeptide(L)'
;MAWLSAESAVEELMPRLLPVDPCDLTESFDPSAPPRSWKKFCLGERLCVEGAVGPAKNESPGIDYIQIGFPPLLSIVSRMNQATVTSVLEYLSNWFRERDFTPELGRWLYALLACLEKPLLPEAHSLIRQLARRCSEVRLLVDNKDDERVPALNLLICLVSRYFDQRDLADEPS
;
A
#
# COMPACT_ATOMS: atom_id res chain seq x y z
N MET A 1 -33.40 -21.50 26.08
CA MET A 1 -34.06 -20.42 25.31
C MET A 1 -33.44 -19.06 25.65
N ALA A 2 -32.13 -18.90 25.49
CA ALA A 2 -31.41 -17.67 25.87
C ALA A 2 -30.32 -17.31 24.85
N TRP A 3 -30.60 -17.58 23.57
CA TRP A 3 -29.66 -17.37 22.45
C TRP A 3 -30.16 -16.36 21.41
N LEU A 4 -31.27 -15.66 21.66
CA LEU A 4 -31.91 -14.78 20.67
C LEU A 4 -31.84 -13.28 21.02
N SER A 5 -31.15 -12.90 22.10
CA SER A 5 -31.16 -11.49 22.57
C SER A 5 -29.87 -10.71 22.29
N ALA A 6 -28.84 -11.33 21.72
CA ALA A 6 -27.55 -10.67 21.45
C ALA A 6 -27.39 -10.18 20.00
N GLU A 7 -28.23 -10.62 19.06
CA GLU A 7 -28.16 -10.18 17.65
C GLU A 7 -28.83 -8.82 17.40
N SER A 8 -29.67 -8.32 18.32
CA SER A 8 -30.40 -7.07 18.09
C SER A 8 -29.58 -5.80 18.34
N ALA A 9 -28.47 -5.87 19.08
CA ALA A 9 -27.71 -4.67 19.47
C ALA A 9 -26.55 -4.32 18.51
N VAL A 10 -26.22 -5.21 17.56
CA VAL A 10 -25.13 -4.98 16.59
C VAL A 10 -25.59 -4.26 15.32
N GLU A 11 -26.90 -4.29 15.01
CA GLU A 11 -27.43 -3.54 13.86
C GLU A 11 -27.60 -2.05 14.14
N GLU A 12 -27.81 -1.64 15.39
CA GLU A 12 -28.10 -0.24 15.74
C GLU A 12 -26.84 0.63 15.91
N LEU A 13 -25.66 0.01 15.97
CA LEU A 13 -24.35 0.67 16.07
C LEU A 13 -23.66 0.86 14.72
N MET A 14 -24.24 0.39 13.62
CA MET A 14 -23.74 0.75 12.29
C MET A 14 -24.24 2.15 11.94
N PRO A 15 -23.37 3.17 11.84
CA PRO A 15 -23.79 4.43 11.24
C PRO A 15 -24.34 4.11 9.86
N ARG A 16 -25.56 4.59 9.57
CA ARG A 16 -26.17 4.42 8.25
C ARG A 16 -25.20 4.96 7.22
N LEU A 17 -24.56 4.05 6.50
CA LEU A 17 -23.77 4.36 5.32
C LEU A 17 -24.75 5.06 4.39
N LEU A 18 -24.59 6.38 4.27
CA LEU A 18 -25.18 7.13 3.18
C LEU A 18 -24.80 6.40 1.88
N PRO A 19 -25.65 6.44 0.83
CA PRO A 19 -25.22 6.02 -0.49
C PRO A 19 -23.98 6.85 -0.82
N VAL A 20 -22.81 6.24 -0.69
CA VAL A 20 -21.64 6.72 -1.38
C VAL A 20 -21.98 6.36 -2.81
N ASP A 21 -22.42 7.35 -3.59
CA ASP A 21 -22.43 7.20 -5.04
C ASP A 21 -21.10 6.55 -5.39
N PRO A 22 -21.06 5.47 -6.18
CA PRO A 22 -19.80 4.94 -6.66
C PRO A 22 -19.20 6.05 -7.50
N CYS A 23 -18.43 6.95 -6.87
CA CYS A 23 -17.65 7.92 -7.57
C CYS A 23 -16.86 7.13 -8.60
N ASP A 24 -16.75 7.69 -9.80
CA ASP A 24 -16.06 7.18 -11.00
C ASP A 24 -14.56 6.90 -10.78
N LEU A 25 -14.19 6.21 -9.71
CA LEU A 25 -12.83 5.79 -9.36
C LEU A 25 -12.30 4.79 -10.40
N THR A 26 -13.20 4.13 -11.16
CA THR A 26 -12.85 3.20 -12.22
C THR A 26 -12.53 3.85 -13.57
N GLU A 27 -12.93 5.11 -13.81
CA GLU A 27 -12.65 5.79 -15.09
C GLU A 27 -11.20 6.30 -15.19
N SER A 28 -10.52 6.54 -14.06
CA SER A 28 -9.11 6.97 -14.04
C SER A 28 -8.09 5.83 -14.07
N PHE A 29 -8.56 4.58 -13.88
CA PHE A 29 -7.68 3.41 -13.83
C PHE A 29 -7.49 2.82 -15.22
N ASP A 30 -6.34 3.09 -15.81
CA ASP A 30 -5.88 2.42 -17.03
C ASP A 30 -4.78 1.40 -16.69
N PRO A 31 -5.04 0.08 -16.74
CA PRO A 31 -4.04 -0.95 -16.45
C PRO A 31 -2.93 -1.02 -17.52
N SER A 32 -3.14 -0.39 -18.68
CA SER A 32 -2.13 -0.20 -19.73
C SER A 32 -1.35 1.10 -19.56
N ALA A 33 -1.66 1.92 -18.54
CA ALA A 33 -0.98 3.19 -18.32
C ALA A 33 0.53 2.97 -18.10
N PRO A 34 1.37 3.87 -18.65
CA PRO A 34 2.81 3.74 -18.51
C PRO A 34 3.25 3.84 -17.04
N PRO A 35 4.36 3.19 -16.64
CA PRO A 35 4.89 3.15 -15.25
C PRO A 35 4.94 4.53 -14.55
N ARG A 36 5.20 5.59 -15.33
CA ARG A 36 5.28 6.97 -14.84
C ARG A 36 3.94 7.53 -14.32
N SER A 37 2.82 7.03 -14.83
CA SER A 37 1.48 7.44 -14.39
C SER A 37 1.09 6.82 -13.05
N TRP A 38 1.65 5.65 -12.72
CA TRP A 38 1.36 4.93 -11.48
C TRP A 38 1.86 5.68 -10.24
N LYS A 39 2.90 6.52 -10.36
CA LYS A 39 3.34 7.37 -9.24
C LYS A 39 2.22 8.27 -8.75
N LYS A 40 1.64 9.05 -9.66
CA LYS A 40 0.57 10.00 -9.36
C LYS A 40 -0.68 9.26 -8.90
N PHE A 41 -0.95 8.11 -9.50
CA PHE A 41 -2.07 7.27 -9.13
C PHE A 41 -1.94 6.72 -7.70
N CYS A 42 -0.82 6.10 -7.34
CA CYS A 42 -0.65 5.42 -6.06
C CYS A 42 -0.36 6.38 -4.89
N LEU A 43 0.39 7.46 -5.16
CA LEU A 43 0.98 8.32 -4.13
C LEU A 43 0.48 9.79 -4.19
N GLY A 44 -0.37 10.11 -5.18
CA GLY A 44 -0.89 11.46 -5.38
C GLY A 44 0.18 12.46 -5.85
N GLU A 45 -0.25 13.70 -6.12
CA GLU A 45 0.67 14.78 -6.49
C GLU A 45 1.37 15.43 -5.28
N ARG A 46 0.86 15.26 -4.04
CA ARG A 46 1.45 15.88 -2.85
C ARG A 46 2.84 15.35 -2.49
N LEU A 47 3.20 14.13 -2.87
CA LEU A 47 4.55 13.60 -2.65
C LEU A 47 5.56 14.03 -3.74
N CYS A 48 5.11 14.69 -4.81
CA CYS A 48 5.98 15.35 -5.79
C CYS A 48 6.32 16.80 -5.42
N VAL A 49 5.56 17.42 -4.51
CA VAL A 49 5.74 18.82 -4.10
C VAL A 49 5.88 18.85 -2.58
N GLU A 50 7.12 18.82 -2.08
CA GLU A 50 7.38 19.21 -0.70
C GLU A 50 6.88 20.65 -0.50
N GLY A 51 5.91 20.83 0.41
CA GLY A 51 5.58 22.13 0.99
C GLY A 51 4.46 22.91 0.29
N ALA A 52 3.22 22.68 0.72
CA ALA A 52 2.23 23.75 0.83
C ALA A 52 1.14 23.35 1.83
N VAL A 53 1.30 23.79 3.08
CA VAL A 53 0.17 23.98 3.99
C VAL A 53 -0.64 25.14 3.43
N GLY A 54 -1.66 24.83 2.62
CA GLY A 54 -2.70 25.76 2.18
C GLY A 54 -3.97 25.54 3.01
N PRO A 55 -4.73 26.60 3.35
CA PRO A 55 -5.82 26.51 4.29
C PRO A 55 -6.94 25.63 3.72
N ALA A 56 -7.47 24.75 4.57
CA ALA A 56 -8.67 23.98 4.30
C ALA A 56 -9.80 24.93 3.86
N LYS A 57 -10.10 24.94 2.56
CA LYS A 57 -11.34 25.53 2.05
C LYS A 57 -12.42 24.46 2.11
N ASN A 58 -13.38 24.71 3.00
CA ASN A 58 -14.56 23.92 3.29
C ASN A 58 -15.53 23.89 2.10
N GLU A 59 -15.37 23.00 1.11
CA GLU A 59 -16.42 22.70 0.14
C GLU A 59 -16.35 21.20 -0.23
N SER A 60 -17.28 20.41 0.34
CA SER A 60 -17.48 18.95 0.21
C SER A 60 -16.54 18.05 1.03
N PRO A 61 -17.06 17.11 1.87
CA PRO A 61 -16.26 16.09 2.55
C PRO A 61 -15.81 14.95 1.60
N GLY A 62 -15.60 15.28 0.32
CA GLY A 62 -15.04 14.36 -0.64
C GLY A 62 -13.54 14.27 -0.41
N ILE A 63 -13.04 13.07 -0.14
CA ILE A 63 -11.59 12.82 -0.13
C ILE A 63 -11.08 13.12 -1.54
N ASP A 64 -10.22 14.13 -1.69
CA ASP A 64 -9.62 14.46 -2.99
C ASP A 64 -8.48 13.46 -3.29
N TYR A 65 -8.86 12.34 -3.90
CA TYR A 65 -7.96 11.24 -4.27
C TYR A 65 -6.86 11.68 -5.26
N ILE A 66 -7.02 12.80 -5.95
CA ILE A 66 -6.01 13.34 -6.88
C ILE A 66 -4.81 13.91 -6.10
N GLN A 67 -5.06 14.49 -4.92
CA GLN A 67 -4.02 15.08 -4.09
C GLN A 67 -3.30 14.06 -3.20
N ILE A 68 -4.04 13.11 -2.64
CA ILE A 68 -3.54 12.16 -1.63
C ILE A 68 -3.04 10.85 -2.28
N GLY A 69 -3.54 10.51 -3.48
CA GLY A 69 -3.32 9.23 -4.12
C GLY A 69 -4.44 8.23 -3.82
N PHE A 70 -4.63 7.28 -4.72
CA PHE A 70 -5.63 6.24 -4.56
C PHE A 70 -5.10 5.14 -3.63
N PRO A 71 -5.90 4.67 -2.65
CA PRO A 71 -5.54 3.48 -1.89
C PRO A 71 -5.56 2.25 -2.80
N PRO A 72 -4.77 1.20 -2.49
CA PRO A 72 -4.80 -0.05 -3.24
C PRO A 72 -6.09 -0.83 -2.94
N LEU A 73 -7.19 -0.41 -3.57
CA LEU A 73 -8.48 -1.08 -3.44
C LEU A 73 -8.44 -2.44 -4.15
N LEU A 74 -9.16 -3.43 -3.60
CA LEU A 74 -9.26 -4.75 -4.21
C LEU A 74 -9.80 -4.69 -5.66
N SER A 75 -10.73 -3.78 -5.93
CA SER A 75 -11.29 -3.54 -7.27
C SER A 75 -10.24 -3.08 -8.29
N ILE A 76 -9.16 -2.44 -7.84
CA ILE A 76 -8.05 -1.97 -8.66
C ILE A 76 -7.04 -3.11 -8.84
N VAL A 77 -6.52 -3.63 -7.73
CA VAL A 77 -5.43 -4.62 -7.77
C VAL A 77 -5.88 -5.94 -8.39
N SER A 78 -7.15 -6.32 -8.24
CA SER A 78 -7.72 -7.52 -8.88
C SER A 78 -7.83 -7.40 -10.40
N ARG A 79 -7.77 -6.19 -10.97
CA ARG A 79 -7.80 -5.96 -12.42
C ARG A 79 -6.39 -5.91 -13.04
N MET A 80 -5.34 -5.93 -12.22
CA MET A 80 -3.96 -5.89 -12.68
C MET A 80 -3.51 -7.30 -13.08
N ASN A 81 -2.85 -7.42 -14.22
CA ASN A 81 -2.20 -8.68 -14.60
C ASN A 81 -0.84 -8.82 -13.88
N GLN A 82 -0.28 -10.03 -13.86
CA GLN A 82 1.00 -10.30 -13.17
C GLN A 82 2.18 -9.46 -13.70
N ALA A 83 2.20 -9.12 -15.00
CA ALA A 83 3.23 -8.26 -15.57
C ALA A 83 3.10 -6.82 -15.04
N THR A 84 1.88 -6.26 -14.99
CA THR A 84 1.59 -4.95 -14.42
C THR A 84 1.92 -4.91 -12.93
N VAL A 85 1.54 -5.94 -12.16
CA VAL A 85 1.90 -6.04 -10.73
C VAL A 85 3.42 -5.99 -10.55
N THR A 86 4.16 -6.78 -11.34
CA THR A 86 5.63 -6.82 -11.28
C THR A 86 6.25 -5.48 -11.68
N SER A 87 5.79 -4.87 -12.78
CA SER A 87 6.28 -3.56 -13.24
C SER A 87 5.99 -2.43 -12.25
N VAL A 88 4.80 -2.42 -11.64
CA VAL A 88 4.44 -1.41 -10.63
C VAL A 88 5.24 -1.64 -9.36
N LEU A 89 5.44 -2.88 -8.93
CA LEU A 89 6.28 -3.22 -7.78
C LEU A 89 7.72 -2.77 -8.00
N GLU A 90 8.30 -3.03 -9.18
CA GLU A 90 9.64 -2.55 -9.54
C GLU A 90 9.70 -1.02 -9.52
N TYR A 91 8.70 -0.35 -10.10
CA TYR A 91 8.64 1.10 -10.16
C TYR A 91 8.57 1.72 -8.75
N LEU A 92 7.72 1.20 -7.88
CA LEU A 92 7.60 1.66 -6.48
C LEU A 92 8.86 1.33 -5.67
N SER A 93 9.50 0.19 -5.92
CA SER A 93 10.77 -0.19 -5.27
C SER A 93 11.92 0.74 -5.68
N ASN A 94 11.96 1.15 -6.96
CA ASN A 94 12.92 2.13 -7.45
C ASN A 94 12.64 3.51 -6.85
N TRP A 95 11.38 3.91 -6.72
CA TRP A 95 11.02 5.18 -6.08
C TRP A 95 11.41 5.20 -4.59
N PHE A 96 11.19 4.09 -3.88
CA PHE A 96 11.58 3.92 -2.49
C PHE A 96 13.11 4.00 -2.27
N ARG A 97 13.93 3.81 -3.32
CA ARG A 97 15.39 3.96 -3.23
C ARG A 97 15.82 5.41 -3.04
N GLU A 98 15.03 6.37 -3.50
CA GLU A 98 15.38 7.79 -3.56
C GLU A 98 14.64 8.65 -2.52
N ARG A 99 13.63 8.10 -1.83
CA ARG A 99 12.72 8.83 -0.95
C ARG A 99 12.45 8.06 0.34
N ASP A 100 11.99 8.79 1.35
CA ASP A 100 11.62 8.21 2.65
C ASP A 100 10.39 7.29 2.56
N PHE A 101 10.32 6.36 3.53
CA PHE A 101 9.18 5.44 3.65
C PHE A 101 7.91 6.19 4.07
N THR A 102 6.86 6.13 3.25
CA THR A 102 5.52 6.61 3.59
C THR A 102 4.56 5.44 3.83
N PRO A 103 3.56 5.60 4.71
CA PRO A 103 2.57 4.55 4.95
C PRO A 103 1.72 4.24 3.71
N GLU A 104 1.48 5.20 2.83
CA GLU A 104 0.78 5.01 1.55
C GLU A 104 1.56 4.06 0.63
N LEU A 105 2.89 4.28 0.53
CA LEU A 105 3.77 3.38 -0.20
C LEU A 105 3.74 1.97 0.40
N GLY A 106 3.79 1.87 1.74
CA GLY A 106 3.71 0.58 2.45
C GLY A 106 2.44 -0.21 2.12
N ARG A 107 1.27 0.46 2.07
CA ARG A 107 -0.01 -0.17 1.69
C ARG A 107 0.03 -0.70 0.26
N TRP A 108 0.57 0.07 -0.67
CA TRP A 108 0.71 -0.34 -2.07
C TRP A 108 1.67 -1.52 -2.23
N LEU A 109 2.85 -1.46 -1.58
CA LEU A 109 3.80 -2.57 -1.59
C LEU A 109 3.16 -3.84 -1.01
N TYR A 110 2.46 -3.74 0.11
CA TYR A 110 1.75 -4.86 0.71
C TYR A 110 0.69 -5.44 -0.24
N ALA A 111 -0.13 -4.60 -0.87
CA ALA A 111 -1.15 -5.05 -1.80
C ALA A 111 -0.55 -5.74 -3.03
N LEU A 112 0.53 -5.19 -3.60
CA LEU A 112 1.22 -5.79 -4.74
C LEU A 112 1.90 -7.12 -4.36
N LEU A 113 2.49 -7.21 -3.17
CA LEU A 113 3.02 -8.47 -2.65
C LEU A 113 1.91 -9.51 -2.46
N ALA A 114 0.72 -9.09 -2.02
CA ALA A 114 -0.44 -9.99 -1.91
C ALA A 114 -0.96 -10.46 -3.28
N CYS A 115 -0.76 -9.67 -4.33
CA CYS A 115 -1.12 -10.02 -5.71
C CYS A 115 -0.03 -10.84 -6.44
N LEU A 116 1.16 -11.00 -5.87
CA LEU A 116 2.20 -11.85 -6.46
C LEU A 116 1.83 -13.33 -6.32
N GLU A 117 1.54 -13.96 -7.47
CA GLU A 117 1.22 -15.38 -7.54
C GLU A 117 2.49 -16.26 -7.54
N LYS A 118 2.41 -17.46 -6.95
CA LYS A 118 3.46 -18.49 -7.01
C LYS A 118 3.19 -19.46 -8.19
N PRO A 119 4.22 -19.94 -8.91
CA PRO A 119 5.65 -19.74 -8.68
C PRO A 119 6.17 -18.39 -9.19
N LEU A 120 6.96 -17.69 -8.38
CA LEU A 120 7.52 -16.40 -8.76
C LEU A 120 8.64 -16.57 -9.77
N LEU A 121 8.73 -15.62 -10.71
CA LEU A 121 9.86 -15.50 -11.60
C LEU A 121 11.14 -15.12 -10.80
N PRO A 122 12.33 -15.55 -11.24
CA PRO A 122 13.60 -15.19 -10.59
C PRO A 122 13.81 -13.67 -10.47
N GLU A 123 13.30 -12.90 -11.43
CA GLU A 123 13.35 -11.44 -11.43
C GLU A 123 12.54 -10.85 -10.28
N ALA A 124 11.30 -11.32 -10.09
CA ALA A 124 10.45 -10.90 -8.98
C ALA A 124 11.09 -11.25 -7.63
N HIS A 125 11.73 -12.42 -7.51
CA HIS A 125 12.50 -12.79 -6.33
C HIS A 125 13.67 -11.83 -6.05
N SER A 126 14.39 -11.39 -7.07
CA SER A 126 15.47 -10.41 -6.92
C SER A 126 14.93 -9.05 -6.45
N LEU A 127 13.81 -8.60 -7.04
CA LEU A 127 13.16 -7.34 -6.68
C LEU A 127 12.72 -7.31 -5.22
N ILE A 128 12.00 -8.34 -4.75
CA ILE A 128 11.54 -8.38 -3.36
C ILE A 128 12.71 -8.48 -2.36
N ARG A 129 13.83 -9.13 -2.71
CA ARG A 129 15.05 -9.13 -1.87
C ARG A 129 15.63 -7.74 -1.74
N GLN A 130 15.75 -7.03 -2.86
CA GLN A 130 16.27 -5.66 -2.86
C GLN A 130 15.37 -4.75 -2.03
N LEU A 131 14.06 -4.89 -2.17
CA LEU A 131 13.09 -4.16 -1.36
C LEU A 131 13.28 -4.43 0.15
N ALA A 132 13.32 -5.71 0.55
CA ALA A 132 13.49 -6.07 1.96
C ALA A 132 14.81 -5.57 2.56
N ARG A 133 15.92 -5.62 1.80
CA ARG A 133 17.21 -5.03 2.22
C ARG A 133 17.09 -3.53 2.48
N ARG A 134 16.45 -2.80 1.56
CA ARG A 134 16.19 -1.37 1.75
C ARG A 134 15.29 -1.09 2.94
N CYS A 135 14.24 -1.90 3.16
CA CYS A 135 13.39 -1.77 4.35
C CYS A 135 14.21 -1.95 5.64
N SER A 136 15.15 -2.89 5.68
CA SER A 136 16.03 -3.07 6.82
C SER A 136 17.00 -1.89 7.01
N GLU A 137 17.57 -1.34 5.94
CA GLU A 137 18.43 -0.15 6.01
C GLU A 137 17.67 1.06 6.56
N VAL A 138 16.46 1.31 6.07
CA VAL A 138 15.60 2.40 6.58
C VAL A 138 15.24 2.15 8.03
N ARG A 139 14.94 0.91 8.43
CA ARG A 139 14.67 0.57 9.83
C ARG A 139 15.86 0.85 10.75
N LEU A 140 17.10 0.65 10.29
CA LEU A 140 18.31 0.95 11.06
C LEU A 140 18.53 2.46 11.24
N LEU A 141 18.01 3.29 10.33
CA LEU A 141 18.07 4.75 10.43
C LEU A 141 17.01 5.32 11.39
N VAL A 142 16.01 4.53 11.77
CA VAL A 142 14.96 4.96 12.69
C VAL A 142 15.44 4.74 14.13
N ASP A 143 15.80 5.83 14.81
CA ASP A 143 16.24 5.80 16.21
C ASP A 143 15.10 5.52 17.20
N ASN A 144 13.85 5.81 16.81
CA ASN A 144 12.68 5.66 17.68
C ASN A 144 11.91 4.37 17.38
N LYS A 145 11.85 3.45 18.35
CA LYS A 145 11.12 2.18 18.22
C LYS A 145 9.60 2.34 18.13
N ASP A 146 9.05 3.47 18.59
CA ASP A 146 7.61 3.75 18.55
C ASP A 146 7.18 4.47 17.26
N ASP A 147 8.08 4.61 16.30
CA ASP A 147 7.77 5.17 14.98
C ASP A 147 6.83 4.23 14.21
N GLU A 148 5.74 4.77 13.68
CA GLU A 148 4.72 4.04 12.91
C GLU A 148 5.29 3.28 11.70
N ARG A 149 6.47 3.68 11.22
CA ARG A 149 7.16 3.03 10.09
C ARG A 149 7.77 1.68 10.49
N VAL A 150 8.18 1.50 11.75
CA VAL A 150 8.89 0.27 12.20
C VAL A 150 8.02 -0.99 12.04
N PRO A 151 6.74 -1.01 12.50
CA PRO A 151 5.86 -2.15 12.26
C PRO A 151 5.64 -2.46 10.77
N ALA A 152 5.47 -1.41 9.95
CA ALA A 152 5.25 -1.57 8.52
C ALA A 152 6.47 -2.17 7.79
N LEU A 153 7.68 -1.70 8.12
CA LEU A 153 8.93 -2.23 7.57
C LEU A 153 9.15 -3.69 8.00
N ASN A 154 8.90 -4.01 9.27
CA ASN A 154 9.01 -5.38 9.79
C ASN A 154 8.04 -6.33 9.09
N LEU A 155 6.80 -5.89 8.83
CA LEU A 155 5.81 -6.68 8.10
C LEU A 155 6.29 -7.01 6.69
N LEU A 156 6.81 -6.01 5.95
CA LEU A 156 7.33 -6.23 4.59
C LEU A 156 8.51 -7.20 4.59
N ILE A 157 9.47 -7.03 5.51
CA ILE A 157 10.62 -7.95 5.66
C ILE A 157 10.13 -9.37 6.00
N CYS A 158 9.14 -9.51 6.88
CA CYS A 158 8.57 -10.80 7.27
C CYS A 158 7.87 -11.51 6.10
N LEU A 159 7.12 -10.78 5.27
CA LEU A 159 6.48 -11.36 4.08
C LEU A 159 7.55 -11.86 3.10
N VAL A 160 8.55 -11.04 2.80
CA VAL A 160 9.63 -11.43 1.88
C VAL A 160 10.39 -12.66 2.40
N SER A 161 10.77 -12.66 3.67
CA SER A 161 11.59 -13.72 4.26
C SER A 161 10.84 -15.03 4.51
N ARG A 162 9.63 -14.96 5.08
CA ARG A 162 8.85 -16.16 5.46
C ARG A 162 7.88 -16.62 4.39
N TYR A 163 7.16 -15.70 3.73
CA TYR A 163 6.16 -16.09 2.75
C TYR A 163 6.78 -16.45 1.39
N PHE A 164 7.80 -15.72 0.94
CA PHE A 164 8.50 -16.01 -0.32
C PHE A 164 9.75 -16.88 -0.15
N ASP A 165 9.91 -17.53 1.01
CA ASP A 165 10.98 -18.48 1.35
C ASP A 165 12.41 -17.90 1.30
N GLN A 166 12.57 -16.58 1.42
CA GLN A 166 13.87 -15.91 1.43
C GLN A 166 14.44 -15.79 2.84
N ARG A 167 14.66 -16.95 3.47
CA ARG A 167 15.06 -17.06 4.89
C ARG A 167 16.38 -16.36 5.23
N ASP A 168 17.26 -16.12 4.25
CA ASP A 168 18.51 -15.36 4.48
C ASP A 168 18.28 -13.91 4.93
N LEU A 169 17.08 -13.37 4.74
CA LEU A 169 16.70 -12.01 5.14
C LEU A 169 15.82 -11.97 6.39
N ALA A 170 15.52 -13.12 7.01
CA ALA A 170 14.68 -13.16 8.19
C ALA A 170 15.42 -12.53 9.38
N ASP A 171 14.75 -11.64 10.10
CA ASP A 171 15.21 -11.21 11.41
C ASP A 171 15.10 -12.38 12.38
N GLU A 172 16.24 -12.94 12.76
CA GLU A 172 16.34 -13.90 13.85
C GLU A 172 16.01 -13.18 15.16
N PRO A 173 14.98 -13.59 15.91
CA PRO A 173 14.73 -13.04 17.22
C PRO A 173 15.82 -13.53 18.17
N SER A 174 16.77 -12.66 18.51
CA SER A 174 17.76 -12.87 19.58
C SER A 174 17.12 -12.87 20.96
#